data_AF-A0A316GS83-F1
#
_entry.id   AF-A0A316GS83-F1
#
_cell.length_a   1.000
_cell.length_b   1.000
_cell.length_c   1.000
_cell.angle_alpha   90.00
_cell.angle_beta   90.00
_cell.angle_gamma   90.00
#
_symmetry.space_group_name_H-M   'P 1'
#
loop_
_entity.id
_entity.type
_entity.pdbx_description
1 polymer ?
#
loop_
_entity_poly.entity_id
_entity_poly.type
_entity_poly.pdbx_seq_one_letter_code
_entity_poly.pdbx_strand_id
1 'polypeptide(L)'
;MQFSSWRSRACVLACFVLAMLMAAGPVRATGPWEGTWTTTYGELRLRQDGARVWGDYINQSGVIEARTSPDGLSLYGTFLRADEGWGLIEFTLSGAGWQGAWRWNDVPQPGDAAWNATARTNAAPPVLIHAVGPGPFWPPTFAGQPAGRYATWIFGPDQRDPHQGGTIGPPAVDPVGGWYGGYDTDLFPSGYNVSLSIDDLDGPGQAIIDLAFFAPSGSPQAARNSCPREMHPQFCAELHARFSPDIANPSLLAINLLGARIETQRIAVVFALAGDATPRLMLLTREGIGGGDLRERLTIYHPVRGLDLDTVTLSLPHPCDAGTCGPWRSAAERSGAGPLADPGLVASYLALPDLRAAAHGQGTGPTPPAPPQQTSGPASLAALTSGTLAITDGYGQMLGALELRPRGDGTLIGGGWLVPAGATGAAVDIGVWTNTLTAEAVDLTLERPTIPASPAGRLLVTLSQMSPGAPLTGTLVRGDSWDLVTLARIEPEPHHDEELFDLPGVGVYGPPYRLRNTNGGGVVLRSAPRSDAPTQGSLEAWATDIVVTGCTPEIDSLSWELANLTLRRQMLDAVWCEASRGPQAGGWVPGYFLDPIPQ
;
A
#
# COMPACT_ATOMS: atom_id res chain seq x y z
N MET A 1 -61.50 -1.28 -48.58
CA MET A 1 -60.04 -1.30 -48.33
C MET A 1 -59.81 -1.32 -46.82
N GLN A 2 -59.62 -2.51 -46.24
CA GLN A 2 -59.35 -2.72 -44.81
C GLN A 2 -58.29 -3.80 -44.68
N PHE A 3 -57.01 -3.41 -44.73
CA PHE A 3 -55.87 -4.28 -44.43
C PHE A 3 -54.77 -3.38 -43.85
N SER A 4 -54.72 -3.21 -42.53
CA SER A 4 -53.64 -2.42 -41.90
C SER A 4 -53.35 -2.78 -40.42
N SER A 5 -54.26 -3.43 -39.69
CA SER A 5 -54.09 -3.59 -38.23
C SER A 5 -53.38 -4.87 -37.76
N TRP A 6 -53.01 -5.81 -38.63
CA TRP A 6 -52.45 -7.11 -38.20
C TRP A 6 -50.92 -7.16 -38.10
N ARG A 7 -50.18 -6.23 -38.72
CA ARG A 7 -48.70 -6.28 -38.71
C ARG A 7 -48.07 -5.75 -37.42
N SER A 8 -48.76 -4.88 -36.67
CA SER A 8 -48.17 -4.23 -35.49
C SER A 8 -48.21 -5.07 -34.21
N ARG A 9 -49.10 -6.08 -34.11
CA ARG A 9 -49.18 -6.93 -32.90
C ARG A 9 -48.18 -8.08 -32.89
N ALA A 10 -47.74 -8.56 -34.06
CA ALA A 10 -46.74 -9.62 -34.16
C ALA A 10 -45.31 -9.13 -33.82
N CYS A 11 -45.00 -7.86 -34.07
CA CYS A 11 -43.66 -7.30 -33.85
C CYS A 11 -43.39 -7.01 -32.36
N VAL A 12 -44.41 -6.59 -31.60
CA VAL A 12 -44.28 -6.32 -30.16
C VAL A 12 -44.09 -7.61 -29.35
N LEU A 13 -44.74 -8.71 -29.74
CA LEU A 13 -44.57 -10.00 -29.06
C LEU A 13 -43.18 -10.61 -29.33
N ALA A 14 -42.64 -10.45 -30.55
CA ALA A 14 -41.30 -10.92 -30.91
C ALA A 14 -40.19 -10.15 -30.18
N CYS A 15 -40.35 -8.83 -29.96
CA CYS A 15 -39.37 -8.04 -29.21
C CYS A 15 -39.39 -8.37 -27.70
N PHE A 16 -40.55 -8.71 -27.13
CA PHE A 16 -40.64 -9.09 -25.71
C PHE A 16 -40.01 -10.47 -25.43
N VAL A 17 -40.15 -11.43 -26.34
CA VAL A 17 -39.50 -12.75 -26.20
C VAL A 17 -37.99 -12.65 -26.39
N LEU A 18 -37.51 -11.78 -27.29
CA LEU A 18 -36.07 -11.57 -27.50
C LEU A 18 -35.40 -10.81 -26.35
N ALA A 19 -36.11 -9.88 -25.69
CA ALA A 19 -35.60 -9.17 -24.51
C ALA A 19 -35.50 -10.07 -23.26
N MET A 20 -36.39 -11.06 -23.09
CA MET A 20 -36.28 -12.02 -21.99
C MET A 20 -35.12 -13.01 -22.15
N LEU A 21 -34.71 -13.34 -23.38
CA LEU A 21 -33.57 -14.24 -23.64
C LEU A 21 -32.20 -13.59 -23.34
N MET A 22 -32.12 -12.25 -23.27
CA MET A 22 -30.87 -11.51 -22.99
C MET A 22 -30.64 -11.21 -21.51
N ALA A 23 -31.60 -11.52 -20.62
CA ALA A 23 -31.50 -11.25 -19.18
C ALA A 23 -30.91 -12.42 -18.36
N ALA A 24 -30.55 -13.53 -19.01
CA ALA A 24 -29.78 -14.58 -18.35
C ALA A 24 -28.33 -14.10 -18.23
N GLY A 25 -28.01 -13.46 -17.10
CA GLY A 25 -26.63 -13.16 -16.73
C GLY A 25 -25.78 -14.43 -16.81
N PRO A 26 -24.46 -14.30 -17.08
CA PRO A 26 -23.59 -15.47 -17.19
C PRO A 26 -23.74 -16.30 -15.90
N VAL A 27 -24.30 -17.50 -16.03
CA VAL A 27 -24.28 -18.49 -14.96
C VAL A 27 -22.80 -18.79 -14.78
N ARG A 28 -22.20 -18.22 -13.72
CA ARG A 28 -20.84 -18.59 -13.34
C ARG A 28 -20.84 -20.10 -13.21
N ALA A 29 -20.00 -20.78 -14.00
CA ALA A 29 -19.90 -22.22 -13.94
C ALA A 29 -19.52 -22.57 -12.49
N THR A 30 -20.44 -23.20 -11.78
CA THR A 30 -20.19 -23.69 -10.43
C THR A 30 -19.00 -24.63 -10.53
N GLY A 31 -17.94 -24.38 -9.78
CA GLY A 31 -16.78 -25.27 -9.77
C GLY A 31 -17.18 -26.70 -9.37
N PRO A 32 -16.38 -27.72 -9.74
CA PRO A 32 -16.75 -29.12 -9.48
C PRO A 32 -16.88 -29.43 -7.98
N TRP A 33 -16.28 -28.62 -7.12
CA TRP A 33 -16.32 -28.78 -5.66
C TRP A 33 -17.44 -28.00 -4.97
N GLU A 34 -18.01 -26.98 -5.61
CA GLU A 34 -19.08 -26.17 -5.03
C GLU A 34 -20.31 -27.03 -4.69
N GLY A 35 -21.11 -26.65 -3.70
CA GLY A 35 -22.36 -27.32 -3.37
C GLY A 35 -22.38 -27.98 -1.99
N THR A 36 -23.46 -28.72 -1.74
CA THR A 36 -23.65 -29.48 -0.50
C THR A 36 -23.33 -30.95 -0.73
N TRP A 37 -22.56 -31.53 0.20
CA TRP A 37 -22.04 -32.89 0.13
C TRP A 37 -22.43 -33.66 1.39
N THR A 38 -22.93 -34.88 1.22
CA THR A 38 -23.10 -35.81 2.36
C THR A 38 -21.81 -36.57 2.57
N THR A 39 -21.18 -36.38 3.73
CA THR A 39 -19.87 -36.98 4.05
C THR A 39 -19.96 -37.96 5.23
N THR A 40 -18.89 -38.72 5.47
CA THR A 40 -18.73 -39.59 6.65
C THR A 40 -18.77 -38.82 7.99
N TYR A 41 -18.59 -37.49 7.96
CA TYR A 41 -18.63 -36.61 9.13
C TYR A 41 -19.81 -35.64 9.10
N GLY A 42 -20.85 -35.94 8.32
CA GLY A 42 -22.06 -35.13 8.17
C GLY A 42 -22.07 -34.27 6.92
N GLU A 43 -22.97 -33.29 6.88
CA GLU A 43 -23.09 -32.36 5.76
C GLU A 43 -21.87 -31.44 5.69
N LEU A 44 -21.28 -31.33 4.49
CA LEU A 44 -20.23 -30.37 4.14
C LEU A 44 -20.76 -29.44 3.03
N ARG A 45 -20.62 -28.13 3.21
CA ARG A 45 -21.04 -27.11 2.24
C ARG A 45 -19.82 -26.38 1.74
N LEU A 46 -19.59 -26.42 0.43
CA LEU A 46 -18.42 -25.81 -0.19
C LEU A 46 -18.83 -24.74 -1.19
N ARG A 47 -18.04 -23.67 -1.25
CA ARG A 47 -18.03 -22.67 -2.32
C ARG A 47 -16.71 -22.72 -3.04
N GLN A 48 -16.73 -22.39 -4.33
CA GLN A 48 -15.52 -22.37 -5.14
C GLN A 48 -15.43 -21.08 -5.95
N ASP A 49 -14.27 -20.43 -5.88
CA ASP A 49 -13.92 -19.29 -6.73
C ASP A 49 -12.51 -19.51 -7.30
N GLY A 50 -12.44 -19.79 -8.60
CA GLY A 50 -11.21 -20.25 -9.25
C GLY A 50 -10.63 -21.48 -8.57
N ALA A 51 -9.37 -21.38 -8.13
CA ALA A 51 -8.65 -22.44 -7.43
C ALA A 51 -8.95 -22.49 -5.91
N ARG A 52 -9.61 -21.49 -5.36
CA ARG A 52 -9.92 -21.42 -3.92
C ARG A 52 -11.24 -22.16 -3.63
N VAL A 53 -11.21 -23.04 -2.64
CA VAL A 53 -12.40 -23.72 -2.13
C VAL A 53 -12.49 -23.52 -0.62
N TRP A 54 -13.64 -23.09 -0.14
CA TRP A 54 -13.88 -22.86 1.28
C TRP A 54 -15.30 -23.27 1.66
N GLY A 55 -15.54 -23.51 2.94
CA GLY A 55 -16.84 -23.99 3.38
C GLY A 55 -16.91 -24.36 4.84
N ASP A 56 -17.98 -25.03 5.22
CA ASP A 56 -18.20 -25.48 6.60
C ASP A 56 -18.90 -26.83 6.69
N TYR A 57 -18.77 -27.47 7.85
CA TYR A 57 -19.41 -28.77 8.13
C TYR A 57 -20.14 -28.78 9.47
N ILE A 58 -21.30 -29.44 9.48
CA ILE A 58 -22.34 -29.18 10.48
C ILE A 58 -22.06 -29.78 11.86
N ASN A 59 -21.31 -30.88 11.95
CA ASN A 59 -21.24 -31.66 13.18
C ASN A 59 -20.34 -31.06 14.28
N GLN A 60 -19.49 -30.08 13.97
CA GLN A 60 -18.55 -29.48 14.93
C GLN A 60 -18.35 -27.97 14.73
N SER A 61 -19.25 -27.33 13.99
CA SER A 61 -19.12 -25.91 13.61
C SER A 61 -17.74 -25.58 13.02
N GLY A 62 -17.22 -26.47 12.18
CA GLY A 62 -15.89 -26.33 11.60
C GLY A 62 -15.92 -25.72 10.22
N VAL A 63 -14.80 -25.13 9.83
CA VAL A 63 -14.55 -24.47 8.55
C VAL A 63 -13.47 -25.20 7.76
N ILE A 64 -13.54 -25.10 6.44
CA ILE A 64 -12.55 -25.62 5.49
C ILE A 64 -12.01 -24.45 4.65
N GLU A 65 -10.70 -24.46 4.42
CA GLU A 65 -10.01 -23.59 3.45
C GLU A 65 -9.00 -24.44 2.67
N ALA A 66 -9.13 -24.47 1.34
CA ALA A 66 -8.41 -25.37 0.45
C ALA A 66 -8.09 -24.74 -0.91
N ARG A 67 -7.23 -25.43 -1.66
CA ARG A 67 -6.87 -25.12 -3.06
C ARG A 67 -7.06 -26.34 -3.95
N THR A 68 -7.53 -26.11 -5.17
CA THR A 68 -7.59 -27.16 -6.17
C THR A 68 -6.23 -27.43 -6.78
N SER A 69 -5.93 -28.69 -7.07
CA SER A 69 -4.86 -29.06 -8.00
C SER A 69 -5.06 -28.38 -9.37
N PRO A 70 -4.00 -28.27 -10.19
CA PRO A 70 -4.09 -27.70 -11.54
C PRO A 70 -5.11 -28.39 -12.46
N ASP A 71 -5.38 -29.68 -12.27
CA ASP A 71 -6.40 -30.43 -13.01
C ASP A 71 -7.82 -30.26 -12.44
N GLY A 72 -7.96 -29.56 -11.31
CA GLY A 72 -9.23 -29.34 -10.62
C GLY A 72 -9.80 -30.58 -9.92
N LEU A 73 -9.11 -31.72 -9.95
CA LEU A 73 -9.62 -33.01 -9.47
C LEU A 73 -9.32 -33.31 -8.01
N SER A 74 -8.37 -32.59 -7.41
CA SER A 74 -7.99 -32.75 -6.01
C SER A 74 -8.09 -31.44 -5.23
N LEU A 75 -8.36 -31.53 -3.92
CA LEU A 75 -8.28 -30.42 -2.97
C LEU A 75 -7.24 -30.70 -1.91
N TYR A 76 -6.41 -29.71 -1.65
CA TYR A 76 -5.45 -29.69 -0.55
C TYR A 76 -5.75 -28.50 0.34
N GLY A 77 -5.85 -28.71 1.65
CA GLY A 77 -6.25 -27.63 2.53
C GLY A 77 -6.20 -27.97 4.00
N THR A 78 -6.96 -27.18 4.75
CA THR A 78 -7.12 -27.34 6.19
C THR A 78 -8.59 -27.41 6.58
N PHE A 79 -8.84 -28.01 7.73
CA PHE A 79 -10.08 -27.85 8.46
C PHE A 79 -9.78 -27.34 9.87
N LEU A 80 -10.67 -26.51 10.41
CA LEU A 80 -10.59 -25.92 11.75
C LEU A 80 -11.93 -26.12 12.44
N ARG A 81 -11.91 -26.63 13.66
CA ARG A 81 -13.10 -26.80 14.51
C ARG A 81 -13.34 -25.59 15.41
N ALA A 82 -14.55 -25.50 15.96
CA ALA A 82 -14.90 -24.49 16.95
C ALA A 82 -14.10 -24.58 18.27
N ASP A 83 -13.51 -25.74 18.59
CA ASP A 83 -12.59 -25.93 19.73
C ASP A 83 -11.11 -25.74 19.34
N GLU A 84 -10.86 -25.05 18.22
CA GLU A 84 -9.53 -24.74 17.67
C GLU A 84 -8.71 -25.96 17.21
N GLY A 85 -9.26 -27.17 17.32
CA GLY A 85 -8.65 -28.35 16.74
C GLY A 85 -8.59 -28.22 15.22
N TRP A 86 -7.40 -28.37 14.63
CA TRP A 86 -7.19 -28.21 13.19
C TRP A 86 -6.37 -29.34 12.56
N GLY A 87 -6.63 -29.61 11.29
CA GLY A 87 -5.86 -30.59 10.53
C GLY A 87 -5.78 -30.27 9.05
N LEU A 88 -5.03 -31.09 8.33
CA LEU A 88 -4.94 -31.02 6.88
C LEU A 88 -5.85 -32.05 6.21
N ILE A 89 -6.34 -31.70 5.03
CA ILE A 89 -7.18 -32.54 4.18
C ILE A 89 -6.55 -32.75 2.81
N GLU A 90 -6.87 -33.90 2.23
CA GLU A 90 -6.70 -34.21 0.81
C GLU A 90 -7.97 -34.87 0.31
N PHE A 91 -8.67 -34.25 -0.65
CA PHE A 91 -9.85 -34.84 -1.29
C PHE A 91 -9.58 -35.03 -2.78
N THR A 92 -10.13 -36.08 -3.38
CA THR A 92 -10.04 -36.37 -4.82
C THR A 92 -11.42 -36.74 -5.35
N LEU A 93 -11.87 -36.04 -6.40
CA LEU A 93 -13.14 -36.32 -7.05
C LEU A 93 -13.16 -37.74 -7.66
N SER A 94 -14.24 -38.45 -7.42
CA SER A 94 -14.47 -39.78 -7.98
C SER A 94 -15.95 -39.96 -8.34
N GLY A 95 -16.28 -39.77 -9.61
CA GLY A 95 -17.65 -39.85 -10.11
C GLY A 95 -18.53 -38.72 -9.57
N ALA A 96 -19.64 -39.07 -8.89
CA ALA A 96 -20.57 -38.11 -8.30
C ALA A 96 -20.22 -37.69 -6.85
N GLY A 97 -19.13 -38.25 -6.31
CA GLY A 97 -18.63 -38.02 -4.96
C GLY A 97 -17.14 -37.72 -4.97
N TRP A 98 -16.51 -37.82 -3.80
CA TRP A 98 -15.07 -37.74 -3.65
C TRP A 98 -14.61 -38.63 -2.50
N GLN A 99 -13.36 -39.05 -2.58
CA GLN A 99 -12.67 -39.78 -1.53
C GLN A 99 -11.60 -38.87 -0.95
N GLY A 100 -11.24 -39.08 0.31
CA GLY A 100 -10.30 -38.19 0.96
C GLY A 100 -9.67 -38.75 2.21
N ALA A 101 -8.56 -38.13 2.60
CA ALA A 101 -7.83 -38.39 3.82
C ALA A 101 -7.68 -37.10 4.62
N TRP A 102 -7.57 -37.24 5.94
CA TRP A 102 -7.29 -36.11 6.81
C TRP A 102 -6.41 -36.52 7.99
N ARG A 103 -5.69 -35.55 8.54
CA ARG A 103 -4.82 -35.75 9.71
C ARG A 103 -4.72 -34.50 10.57
N TRP A 104 -4.73 -34.68 11.89
CA TRP A 104 -4.49 -33.60 12.85
C TRP A 104 -3.05 -33.08 12.73
N ASN A 105 -2.91 -31.75 12.66
CA ASN A 105 -1.64 -31.02 12.72
C ASN A 105 -0.53 -31.44 11.72
N ASP A 106 -0.81 -32.33 10.76
CA ASP A 106 0.18 -32.84 9.82
C ASP A 106 -0.44 -33.28 8.50
N VAL A 107 0.40 -33.43 7.47
CA VAL A 107 0.00 -33.82 6.12
C VAL A 107 -0.53 -35.26 6.11
N PRO A 108 -1.72 -35.53 5.51
CA PRO A 108 -2.25 -36.88 5.41
C PRO A 108 -1.26 -37.84 4.71
N GLN A 109 -1.20 -39.07 5.19
CA GLN A 109 -0.38 -40.17 4.69
C GLN A 109 -1.27 -41.34 4.25
N PRO A 110 -0.77 -42.22 3.38
CA PRO A 110 -1.50 -43.44 3.02
C PRO A 110 -1.89 -44.25 4.27
N GLY A 111 -3.19 -44.48 4.44
CA GLY A 111 -3.76 -45.22 5.58
C GLY A 111 -4.28 -44.34 6.73
N ASP A 112 -4.16 -43.02 6.64
CA ASP A 112 -4.78 -42.09 7.58
C ASP A 112 -6.32 -42.12 7.50
N ALA A 113 -6.97 -41.40 8.42
CA ALA A 113 -8.42 -41.41 8.55
C ALA A 113 -9.12 -40.94 7.27
N ALA A 114 -10.07 -41.74 6.80
CA ALA A 114 -10.84 -41.41 5.60
C ALA A 114 -11.91 -40.36 5.89
N TRP A 115 -12.06 -39.42 4.95
CA TRP A 115 -13.19 -38.50 4.84
C TRP A 115 -13.73 -38.63 3.42
N ASN A 116 -14.92 -39.19 3.27
CA ASN A 116 -15.49 -39.47 1.95
C ASN A 116 -16.85 -38.80 1.79
N ALA A 117 -17.19 -38.38 0.57
CA ALA A 117 -18.54 -37.98 0.19
C ALA A 117 -19.14 -38.93 -0.84
N THR A 118 -20.39 -39.32 -0.60
CA THR A 118 -21.12 -40.28 -1.45
C THR A 118 -21.85 -39.63 -2.61
N ALA A 119 -22.35 -38.40 -2.42
CA ALA A 119 -23.00 -37.62 -3.48
C ALA A 119 -23.04 -36.12 -3.14
N ARG A 120 -23.01 -35.30 -4.20
CA ARG A 120 -23.43 -33.90 -4.16
C ARG A 120 -24.95 -33.82 -4.08
N THR A 121 -25.49 -33.38 -2.94
CA THR A 121 -26.94 -33.30 -2.70
C THR A 121 -27.57 -32.06 -3.33
N ASN A 122 -26.79 -30.99 -3.51
CA ASN A 122 -27.23 -29.78 -4.19
C ASN A 122 -26.05 -29.12 -4.91
N ALA A 123 -26.25 -28.78 -6.19
CA ALA A 123 -25.24 -28.09 -7.00
C ALA A 123 -25.29 -26.57 -6.89
N ALA A 124 -26.38 -26.00 -6.38
CA ALA A 124 -26.47 -24.57 -6.14
C ALA A 124 -25.48 -24.12 -5.05
N PRO A 125 -24.97 -22.88 -5.11
CA PRO A 125 -24.11 -22.32 -4.07
C PRO A 125 -24.78 -22.45 -2.70
N PRO A 126 -24.15 -23.14 -1.73
CA PRO A 126 -24.77 -23.34 -0.43
C PRO A 126 -24.73 -22.05 0.39
N VAL A 127 -25.67 -21.94 1.34
CA VAL A 127 -25.60 -20.94 2.41
C VAL A 127 -24.63 -21.47 3.46
N LEU A 128 -23.51 -20.77 3.65
CA LEU A 128 -22.54 -21.05 4.70
C LEU A 128 -23.04 -20.47 6.03
N ILE A 129 -22.81 -21.19 7.13
CA ILE A 129 -23.15 -20.81 8.50
C ILE A 129 -21.90 -20.37 9.28
N HIS A 130 -20.78 -21.08 9.13
CA HIS A 130 -19.56 -20.88 9.93
C HIS A 130 -18.43 -20.23 9.13
N ALA A 131 -18.29 -20.55 7.84
CA ALA A 131 -17.29 -19.94 6.96
C ALA A 131 -17.85 -18.68 6.28
N VAL A 132 -18.25 -17.70 7.10
CA VAL A 132 -18.85 -16.43 6.62
C VAL A 132 -17.78 -15.34 6.62
N GLY A 133 -17.46 -14.80 5.44
CA GLY A 133 -16.48 -13.73 5.29
C GLY A 133 -15.68 -13.85 3.98
N PRO A 134 -15.05 -12.76 3.51
CA PRO A 134 -14.25 -12.78 2.28
C PRO A 134 -12.84 -13.36 2.49
N GLY A 135 -12.29 -13.29 3.71
CA GLY A 135 -10.94 -13.71 4.04
C GLY A 135 -10.76 -15.24 4.08
N PRO A 136 -9.51 -15.74 4.06
CA PRO A 136 -9.21 -17.16 4.20
C PRO A 136 -9.40 -17.65 5.65
N PHE A 137 -9.86 -18.90 5.80
CA PHE A 137 -10.13 -19.51 7.11
C PHE A 137 -8.99 -20.43 7.56
N TRP A 138 -7.77 -19.91 7.60
CA TRP A 138 -6.61 -20.70 8.05
C TRP A 138 -6.62 -20.93 9.57
N PRO A 139 -6.07 -22.06 10.04
CA PRO A 139 -5.84 -22.27 11.46
C PRO A 139 -4.99 -21.16 12.08
N PRO A 140 -5.24 -20.75 13.34
CA PRO A 140 -4.46 -19.68 14.00
C PRO A 140 -2.95 -19.95 14.02
N THR A 141 -2.53 -21.22 14.04
CA THR A 141 -1.12 -21.64 13.98
C THR A 141 -0.40 -21.22 12.70
N PHE A 142 -1.13 -20.83 11.66
CA PHE A 142 -0.57 -20.35 10.40
C PHE A 142 -0.39 -18.83 10.36
N ALA A 143 -0.74 -18.08 11.40
CA ALA A 143 -0.52 -16.63 11.46
C ALA A 143 -0.96 -15.89 10.18
N GLY A 144 -2.09 -16.28 9.60
CA GLY A 144 -2.64 -15.70 8.38
C GLY A 144 -2.38 -16.47 7.08
N GLN A 145 -1.38 -17.36 7.00
CA GLN A 145 -1.19 -18.23 5.82
C GLN A 145 -0.31 -19.47 6.09
N PRO A 146 -0.57 -20.63 5.46
CA PRO A 146 0.28 -21.80 5.61
C PRO A 146 1.73 -21.49 5.23
N ALA A 147 2.70 -21.96 6.03
CA ALA A 147 4.12 -21.78 5.79
C ALA A 147 4.87 -23.13 5.68
N GLY A 148 6.08 -23.08 5.12
CA GLY A 148 6.97 -24.25 5.02
C GLY A 148 6.31 -25.44 4.32
N ARG A 149 6.42 -26.63 4.93
CA ARG A 149 5.89 -27.88 4.35
C ARG A 149 4.37 -27.85 4.11
N TYR A 150 3.61 -27.10 4.90
CA TYR A 150 2.16 -26.99 4.73
C TYR A 150 1.80 -26.10 3.53
N ALA A 151 2.56 -25.03 3.30
CA ALA A 151 2.43 -24.21 2.10
C ALA A 151 2.69 -25.04 0.85
N THR A 152 3.81 -25.77 0.83
CA THR A 152 4.16 -26.65 -0.30
C THR A 152 3.10 -27.71 -0.55
N TRP A 153 2.48 -28.25 0.51
CA TRP A 153 1.40 -29.22 0.37
C TRP A 153 0.11 -28.61 -0.19
N ILE A 154 -0.33 -27.47 0.35
CA ILE A 154 -1.60 -26.84 -0.01
C ILE A 154 -1.55 -26.17 -1.38
N PHE A 155 -0.44 -25.49 -1.68
CA PHE A 155 -0.27 -24.75 -2.94
C PHE A 155 0.48 -25.57 -4.00
N GLY A 156 1.08 -26.72 -3.67
CA GLY A 156 1.84 -27.53 -4.62
C GLY A 156 3.19 -26.91 -5.02
N PRO A 157 4.03 -27.67 -5.76
CA PRO A 157 5.34 -27.19 -6.25
C PRO A 157 5.25 -26.26 -7.47
N ASP A 158 4.18 -26.41 -8.28
CA ASP A 158 4.01 -25.69 -9.55
C ASP A 158 3.12 -24.45 -9.42
N GLN A 159 2.36 -24.32 -8.34
CA GLN A 159 1.63 -23.10 -7.99
C GLN A 159 2.54 -22.25 -7.10
N ARG A 160 3.62 -21.75 -7.69
CA ARG A 160 4.19 -20.50 -7.21
C ARG A 160 3.07 -19.50 -7.33
N ASP A 161 2.65 -18.94 -6.21
CA ASP A 161 1.84 -17.74 -6.20
C ASP A 161 2.41 -16.78 -7.27
N PRO A 162 1.60 -16.26 -8.22
CA PRO A 162 2.04 -15.25 -9.18
C PRO A 162 2.72 -14.03 -8.51
N HIS A 163 2.60 -13.89 -7.19
CA HIS A 163 3.23 -12.86 -6.37
C HIS A 163 4.58 -13.24 -5.74
N GLN A 164 5.13 -14.45 -5.92
CA GLN A 164 6.45 -14.83 -5.41
C GLN A 164 7.53 -14.96 -6.50
N GLY A 165 8.18 -13.84 -6.80
CA GLY A 165 9.43 -13.80 -7.55
C GLY A 165 10.64 -13.52 -6.65
N GLY A 166 11.59 -14.47 -6.57
CA GLY A 166 12.98 -14.23 -6.14
C GLY A 166 13.37 -14.78 -4.76
N THR A 167 14.00 -15.95 -4.73
CA THR A 167 14.62 -16.52 -3.51
C THR A 167 15.89 -15.77 -3.11
N ILE A 168 15.75 -14.89 -2.13
CA ILE A 168 16.73 -14.65 -1.07
C ILE A 168 16.12 -15.31 0.17
N GLY A 169 16.85 -16.19 0.86
CA GLY A 169 16.33 -16.80 2.09
C GLY A 169 15.85 -15.71 3.05
N PRO A 170 14.73 -15.89 3.78
CA PRO A 170 14.20 -14.83 4.61
C PRO A 170 15.31 -14.39 5.58
N PRO A 171 15.70 -13.10 5.60
CA PRO A 171 16.42 -12.59 6.75
C PRO A 171 15.59 -12.96 7.98
N ALA A 172 16.26 -13.35 9.07
CA ALA A 172 15.58 -13.59 10.34
C ALA A 172 14.62 -12.41 10.55
N VAL A 173 13.32 -12.69 10.58
CA VAL A 173 12.32 -11.67 10.87
C VAL A 173 12.65 -11.23 12.28
N ASP A 174 13.18 -10.02 12.42
CA ASP A 174 13.35 -9.40 13.74
C ASP A 174 12.03 -9.57 14.49
N PRO A 175 12.07 -9.91 15.79
CA PRO A 175 10.86 -10.16 16.57
C PRO A 175 9.97 -8.93 16.51
N VAL A 176 8.97 -8.97 15.64
CA VAL A 176 7.97 -7.92 15.53
C VAL A 176 7.29 -7.78 16.89
N GLY A 177 7.24 -6.56 17.40
CA GLY A 177 6.70 -6.31 18.71
C GLY A 177 5.22 -6.67 18.80
N GLY A 178 4.71 -6.74 20.02
CA GLY A 178 3.38 -7.27 20.30
C GLY A 178 2.25 -6.51 19.60
N TRP A 179 2.47 -5.32 19.07
CA TRP A 179 1.48 -4.51 18.35
C TRP A 179 1.54 -4.60 16.82
N TYR A 180 2.45 -5.38 16.24
CA TYR A 180 2.54 -5.54 14.80
C TYR A 180 1.22 -6.09 14.21
N GLY A 181 0.65 -5.38 13.24
CA GLY A 181 -0.61 -5.78 12.60
C GLY A 181 -1.38 -4.64 11.97
N GLY A 182 -2.43 -5.00 11.23
CA GLY A 182 -3.48 -4.08 10.80
C GLY A 182 -4.59 -4.01 11.84
N TYR A 183 -5.25 -2.86 11.96
CA TYR A 183 -6.38 -2.65 12.85
C TYR A 183 -7.42 -1.81 12.12
N ASP A 184 -8.67 -2.25 12.18
CA ASP A 184 -9.73 -1.64 11.39
C ASP A 184 -10.97 -1.45 12.25
N THR A 185 -11.55 -0.25 12.25
CA THR A 185 -12.81 -0.03 12.96
C THR A 185 -13.97 -0.47 12.09
N ASP A 186 -14.81 -1.38 12.60
CA ASP A 186 -16.08 -1.69 11.94
C ASP A 186 -17.20 -0.79 12.50
N LEU A 187 -17.36 0.40 11.91
CA LEU A 187 -18.47 1.30 12.24
C LEU A 187 -19.71 1.03 11.37
N PHE A 188 -19.89 -0.19 10.86
CA PHE A 188 -21.07 -0.56 10.07
C PHE A 188 -22.38 -0.38 10.88
N PRO A 189 -23.48 0.12 10.27
CA PRO A 189 -23.71 0.37 8.84
C PRO A 189 -23.34 1.77 8.36
N SER A 190 -22.66 2.59 9.19
CA SER A 190 -22.43 4.00 8.86
C SER A 190 -21.47 4.21 7.68
N GLY A 191 -20.66 3.20 7.33
CA GLY A 191 -19.68 3.25 6.24
C GLY A 191 -18.41 4.05 6.57
N TYR A 192 -18.26 4.50 7.82
CA TYR A 192 -17.01 5.07 8.30
C TYR A 192 -16.05 3.95 8.68
N ASN A 193 -14.77 4.22 8.50
CA ASN A 193 -13.72 3.31 8.88
C ASN A 193 -12.45 4.09 9.21
N VAL A 194 -11.78 3.69 10.28
CA VAL A 194 -10.44 4.13 10.65
C VAL A 194 -9.56 2.89 10.53
N SER A 195 -8.59 2.97 9.63
CA SER A 195 -7.65 1.89 9.38
C SER A 195 -6.28 2.30 9.87
N LEU A 196 -5.60 1.37 10.52
CA LEU A 196 -4.32 1.56 11.16
C LEU A 196 -3.40 0.39 10.80
N SER A 197 -2.19 0.64 10.33
CA SER A 197 -1.15 -0.40 10.25
C SER A 197 0.01 0.00 11.14
N ILE A 198 0.58 -0.98 11.85
CA ILE A 198 1.58 -0.74 12.88
C ILE A 198 2.75 -1.69 12.65
N ASP A 199 3.91 -1.10 12.43
CA ASP A 199 5.18 -1.81 12.60
C ASP A 199 5.73 -1.50 13.99
N ASP A 200 5.57 -2.46 14.91
CA ASP A 200 6.15 -2.40 16.26
C ASP A 200 7.63 -2.78 16.19
N LEU A 201 8.50 -1.76 16.20
CA LEU A 201 9.94 -1.91 15.99
C LEU A 201 10.66 -2.25 17.29
N ASP A 202 11.78 -2.98 17.19
CA ASP A 202 12.64 -3.30 18.34
C ASP A 202 13.20 -2.02 19.00
N GLY A 203 12.58 -1.63 20.12
CA GLY A 203 13.00 -0.50 20.95
C GLY A 203 11.84 0.07 21.77
N PRO A 204 12.09 0.55 23.01
CA PRO A 204 11.01 1.09 23.83
C PRO A 204 10.37 2.32 23.16
N GLY A 205 9.10 2.19 22.80
CA GLY A 205 8.24 3.29 22.35
C GLY A 205 8.39 3.71 20.90
N GLN A 206 8.87 2.83 20.01
CA GLN A 206 9.05 3.15 18.59
C GLN A 206 8.08 2.35 17.73
N ALA A 207 7.36 3.07 16.87
CA ALA A 207 6.42 2.51 15.93
C ALA A 207 6.53 3.23 14.60
N ILE A 208 6.24 2.51 13.53
CA ILE A 208 5.76 3.12 12.29
C ILE A 208 4.25 2.96 12.33
N ILE A 209 3.54 4.07 12.09
CA ILE A 209 2.09 4.06 12.15
C ILE A 209 1.54 4.67 10.88
N ASP A 210 0.73 3.86 10.24
CA ASP A 210 0.00 4.18 9.03
C ASP A 210 -1.46 4.37 9.40
N LEU A 211 -1.95 5.60 9.39
CA LEU A 211 -3.33 5.92 9.77
C LEU A 211 -4.10 6.41 8.54
N ALA A 212 -5.31 5.91 8.36
CA ALA A 212 -6.23 6.30 7.30
C ALA A 212 -7.66 6.46 7.84
N PHE A 213 -8.38 7.47 7.34
CA PHE A 213 -9.82 7.61 7.56
C PHE A 213 -10.56 7.42 6.25
N PHE A 214 -11.68 6.72 6.33
CA PHE A 214 -12.67 6.54 5.28
C PHE A 214 -14.04 6.99 5.80
N ALA A 215 -14.82 7.64 4.94
CA ALA A 215 -16.21 7.96 5.19
C ALA A 215 -17.07 7.71 3.95
N PRO A 216 -18.37 7.46 4.11
CA PRO A 216 -19.27 7.28 2.96
C PRO A 216 -19.36 8.57 2.13
N SER A 217 -19.49 8.43 0.81
CA SER A 217 -19.81 9.57 -0.05
C SER A 217 -21.27 10.01 0.18
N GLY A 218 -21.50 11.32 0.29
CA GLY A 218 -22.85 11.85 0.51
C GLY A 218 -22.88 13.30 0.96
N SER A 219 -24.08 13.90 0.97
CA SER A 219 -24.23 15.29 1.44
C SER A 219 -23.91 15.40 2.94
N PRO A 220 -23.42 16.56 3.43
CA PRO A 220 -23.21 16.80 4.86
C PRO A 220 -24.46 16.65 5.73
N GLN A 221 -25.65 16.63 5.11
CA GLN A 221 -26.91 16.35 5.79
C GLN A 221 -27.13 14.84 5.97
N ALA A 222 -26.83 14.04 4.94
CA ALA A 222 -26.88 12.58 5.01
C ALA A 222 -25.86 12.06 6.03
N ALA A 223 -24.66 12.64 6.02
CA ALA A 223 -23.60 12.43 7.01
C ALA A 223 -24.07 12.57 8.46
N ARG A 224 -24.76 13.68 8.76
CA ARG A 224 -25.26 13.94 10.11
C ARG A 224 -26.28 12.91 10.56
N ASN A 225 -27.12 12.45 9.63
CA ASN A 225 -28.13 11.43 9.92
C ASN A 225 -27.53 10.02 9.99
N SER A 226 -26.33 9.80 9.46
CA SER A 226 -25.62 8.52 9.47
C SER A 226 -24.45 8.47 10.46
N CYS A 227 -24.25 9.51 11.29
CA CYS A 227 -23.18 9.52 12.28
C CYS A 227 -23.35 8.36 13.27
N PRO A 228 -22.37 7.45 13.41
CA PRO A 228 -22.44 6.38 14.40
C PRO A 228 -22.46 6.97 15.81
N ARG A 229 -23.09 6.26 16.77
CA ARG A 229 -23.20 6.72 18.17
C ARG A 229 -21.85 6.76 18.86
N GLU A 230 -20.95 5.93 18.37
CA GLU A 230 -19.54 5.82 18.73
C GLU A 230 -18.75 7.08 18.35
N MET A 231 -19.26 7.92 17.45
CA MET A 231 -18.59 9.11 16.96
C MET A 231 -19.32 10.39 17.38
N HIS A 232 -18.56 11.44 17.72
CA HIS A 232 -19.10 12.76 18.00
C HIS A 232 -19.66 13.38 16.70
N PRO A 233 -20.90 13.92 16.67
CA PRO A 233 -21.52 14.45 15.47
C PRO A 233 -20.71 15.54 14.76
N GLN A 234 -20.00 16.39 15.51
CA GLN A 234 -19.13 17.41 14.91
C GLN A 234 -17.87 16.81 14.26
N PHE A 235 -17.33 15.71 14.81
CA PHE A 235 -16.20 15.03 14.19
C PHE A 235 -16.60 14.33 12.90
N CYS A 236 -17.76 13.66 12.91
CA CYS A 236 -18.39 13.12 11.71
C CYS A 236 -18.61 14.20 10.63
N ALA A 237 -19.20 15.34 11.01
CA ALA A 237 -19.41 16.45 10.08
C ALA A 237 -18.09 17.02 9.53
N GLU A 238 -17.05 17.06 10.36
CA GLU A 238 -15.71 17.48 9.97
C GLU A 238 -15.07 16.51 8.97
N LEU A 239 -15.12 15.21 9.23
CA LEU A 239 -14.64 14.19 8.29
C LEU A 239 -15.34 14.36 6.94
N HIS A 240 -16.68 14.44 6.93
CA HIS A 240 -17.42 14.66 5.69
C HIS A 240 -17.10 15.96 4.96
N ALA A 241 -16.87 17.06 5.69
CA ALA A 241 -16.52 18.33 5.06
C ALA A 241 -15.18 18.25 4.32
N ARG A 242 -14.27 17.38 4.77
CA ARG A 242 -12.96 17.16 4.13
C ARG A 242 -13.02 16.13 3.00
N PHE A 243 -14.06 15.30 2.96
CA PHE A 243 -14.28 14.36 1.86
C PHE A 243 -15.04 15.04 0.72
N SER A 244 -14.34 15.30 -0.39
CA SER A 244 -14.95 15.88 -1.59
C SER A 244 -15.97 14.90 -2.21
N PRO A 245 -17.22 15.34 -2.46
CA PRO A 245 -18.25 14.50 -3.06
C PRO A 245 -18.00 14.16 -4.54
N ASP A 246 -17.00 14.77 -5.20
CA ASP A 246 -16.77 14.67 -6.65
C ASP A 246 -15.90 13.49 -7.11
N ILE A 247 -15.44 12.61 -6.21
CA ILE A 247 -14.54 11.51 -6.57
C ILE A 247 -15.24 10.17 -6.43
N ALA A 248 -15.28 9.40 -7.51
CA ALA A 248 -15.91 8.07 -7.61
C ALA A 248 -15.19 6.95 -6.82
N ASN A 249 -14.18 7.27 -6.01
CA ASN A 249 -13.42 6.32 -5.21
C ASN A 249 -13.54 6.67 -3.71
N PRO A 250 -13.50 5.66 -2.81
CA PRO A 250 -13.61 5.88 -1.38
C PRO A 250 -12.59 6.91 -0.93
N SER A 251 -13.13 7.89 -0.24
CA SER A 251 -12.50 9.14 0.12
C SER A 251 -11.47 8.85 1.21
N LEU A 252 -10.18 8.92 0.87
CA LEU A 252 -9.06 8.81 1.80
C LEU A 252 -8.70 10.21 2.29
N LEU A 253 -8.62 10.40 3.62
CA LEU A 253 -8.25 11.68 4.21
C LEU A 253 -6.74 11.69 4.49
N ALA A 254 -6.03 12.71 4.00
CA ALA A 254 -4.64 12.93 4.41
C ALA A 254 -4.55 13.28 5.90
N ILE A 255 -3.54 12.72 6.55
CA ILE A 255 -3.29 12.88 7.98
C ILE A 255 -1.83 13.26 8.17
N ASN A 256 -1.59 14.22 9.04
CA ASN A 256 -0.26 14.57 9.50
C ASN A 256 0.01 13.82 10.81
N LEU A 257 0.87 12.81 10.76
CA LEU A 257 1.34 12.12 11.96
C LEU A 257 2.35 13.02 12.70
N LEU A 258 2.05 13.36 13.95
CA LEU A 258 2.86 14.27 14.76
C LEU A 258 3.75 13.52 15.78
N GLY A 259 3.38 12.29 16.13
CA GLY A 259 4.19 11.42 16.97
C GLY A 259 3.44 10.15 17.38
N ALA A 260 4.18 9.11 17.74
CA ALA A 260 3.64 7.86 18.24
C ALA A 260 4.42 7.35 19.46
N ARG A 261 3.76 6.58 20.31
CA ARG A 261 4.37 5.91 21.46
C ARG A 261 3.68 4.58 21.73
N ILE A 262 4.45 3.50 21.67
CA ILE A 262 3.99 2.16 22.06
C ILE A 262 4.29 1.90 23.52
N GLU A 263 3.31 1.31 24.21
CA GLU A 263 3.42 0.73 25.54
C GLU A 263 2.81 -0.68 25.52
N THR A 264 3.05 -1.47 26.58
CA THR A 264 2.64 -2.89 26.61
C THR A 264 1.16 -3.13 26.34
N GLN A 265 0.28 -2.23 26.81
CA GLN A 265 -1.18 -2.37 26.70
C GLN A 265 -1.84 -1.23 25.94
N ARG A 266 -1.05 -0.30 25.38
CA ARG A 266 -1.60 0.80 24.60
C ARG A 266 -0.61 1.38 23.59
N ILE A 267 -1.16 1.96 22.53
CA ILE A 267 -0.44 2.81 21.58
C ILE A 267 -1.09 4.19 21.64
N ALA A 268 -0.27 5.22 21.80
CA ALA A 268 -0.69 6.60 21.68
C ALA A 268 -0.17 7.20 20.38
N VAL A 269 -1.05 7.89 19.65
CA VAL A 269 -0.74 8.52 18.37
C VAL A 269 -1.26 9.94 18.40
N VAL A 270 -0.39 10.91 18.15
CA VAL A 270 -0.80 12.30 17.97
C VAL A 270 -0.80 12.60 16.49
N PHE A 271 -1.92 13.09 15.98
CA PHE A 271 -2.10 13.39 14.56
C PHE A 271 -2.92 14.66 14.38
N ALA A 272 -2.88 15.24 13.18
CA ALA A 272 -3.80 16.27 12.76
C ALA A 272 -4.41 15.90 11.41
N LEU A 273 -5.67 16.25 11.18
CA LEU A 273 -6.28 16.11 9.86
C LEU A 273 -5.62 17.11 8.90
N ALA A 274 -5.47 16.78 7.62
CA ALA A 274 -4.92 17.74 6.65
C ALA A 274 -5.71 19.05 6.65
N GLY A 275 -5.02 20.18 6.82
CA GLY A 275 -5.62 21.51 6.97
C GLY A 275 -6.11 21.85 8.39
N ASP A 276 -6.05 20.92 9.34
CA ASP A 276 -6.30 21.18 10.76
C ASP A 276 -4.99 21.47 11.49
N ALA A 277 -4.93 22.58 12.22
CA ALA A 277 -3.81 22.85 13.13
C ALA A 277 -3.99 22.17 14.50
N THR A 278 -5.16 21.57 14.74
CA THR A 278 -5.54 21.02 16.04
C THR A 278 -5.02 19.58 16.19
N PRO A 279 -4.04 19.32 17.06
CA PRO A 279 -3.58 17.96 17.31
C PRO A 279 -4.68 17.17 18.02
N ARG A 280 -4.81 15.90 17.64
CA ARG A 280 -5.71 14.91 18.22
C ARG A 280 -4.89 13.79 18.80
N LEU A 281 -5.41 13.18 19.85
CA LEU A 281 -4.83 11.98 20.42
C LEU A 281 -5.69 10.78 20.02
N MET A 282 -5.12 9.82 19.31
CA MET A 282 -5.68 8.48 19.16
C MET A 282 -5.00 7.54 20.16
N LEU A 283 -5.79 6.69 20.83
CA LEU A 283 -5.29 5.59 21.64
C LEU A 283 -5.86 4.27 21.11
N LEU A 284 -4.98 3.30 20.87
CA LEU A 284 -5.34 1.90 20.66
C LEU A 284 -4.96 1.13 21.93
N THR A 285 -5.94 0.57 22.63
CA THR A 285 -5.73 -0.12 23.93
C THR A 285 -6.18 -1.56 23.86
N ARG A 286 -5.41 -2.48 24.46
CA ARG A 286 -5.83 -3.87 24.67
C ARG A 286 -6.67 -3.97 25.93
N GLU A 287 -7.94 -4.31 25.77
CA GLU A 287 -8.85 -4.57 26.87
C GLU A 287 -9.12 -6.08 26.97
N GLY A 288 -8.92 -6.65 28.16
CA GLY A 288 -9.33 -8.03 28.43
C GLY A 288 -10.83 -8.10 28.61
N ILE A 289 -11.53 -8.89 27.79
CA ILE A 289 -13.00 -9.04 27.86
C ILE A 289 -13.46 -10.19 28.78
N GLY A 290 -12.54 -10.72 29.61
CA GLY A 290 -12.79 -11.92 30.42
C GLY A 290 -12.73 -13.18 29.55
N GLY A 291 -12.26 -14.29 30.12
CA GLY A 291 -12.08 -15.55 29.38
C GLY A 291 -10.77 -15.66 28.58
N GLY A 292 -9.88 -14.66 28.65
CA GLY A 292 -8.57 -14.68 27.98
C GLY A 292 -8.54 -13.96 26.63
N ASP A 293 -9.70 -13.64 26.06
CA ASP A 293 -9.79 -12.86 24.83
C ASP A 293 -9.38 -11.40 25.09
N LEU A 294 -8.50 -10.90 24.22
CA LEU A 294 -8.14 -9.49 24.14
C LEU A 294 -8.92 -8.86 22.99
N ARG A 295 -9.49 -7.67 23.21
CA ARG A 295 -9.98 -6.81 22.15
C ARG A 295 -9.22 -5.52 22.14
N GLU A 296 -8.88 -5.07 20.96
CA GLU A 296 -8.35 -3.73 20.75
C GLU A 296 -9.51 -2.72 20.68
N ARG A 297 -9.36 -1.64 21.43
CA ARG A 297 -10.29 -0.52 21.50
C ARG A 297 -9.58 0.73 21.00
N LEU A 298 -10.18 1.41 20.04
CA LEU A 298 -9.67 2.65 19.45
C LEU A 298 -10.48 3.82 19.96
N THR A 299 -9.80 4.82 20.53
CA THR A 299 -10.38 6.08 20.98
C THR A 299 -9.67 7.25 20.31
N ILE A 300 -10.41 8.31 19.94
CA ILE A 300 -9.85 9.55 19.38
C ILE A 300 -10.36 10.71 20.22
N TYR A 301 -9.47 11.60 20.64
CA TYR A 301 -9.78 12.77 21.43
C TYR A 301 -9.41 14.06 20.69
N HIS A 302 -10.29 15.05 20.80
CA HIS A 302 -10.08 16.41 20.35
C HIS A 302 -9.90 17.33 21.57
N PRO A 303 -8.91 18.24 21.59
CA PRO A 303 -8.51 18.96 22.79
C PRO A 303 -9.61 19.87 23.39
N VAL A 304 -10.58 20.27 22.57
CA VAL A 304 -11.73 21.10 22.99
C VAL A 304 -13.02 20.30 23.16
N ARG A 305 -13.24 19.25 22.37
CA ARG A 305 -14.52 18.52 22.32
C ARG A 305 -14.52 17.30 23.24
N GLY A 306 -13.34 16.85 23.66
CA GLY A 306 -13.16 15.60 24.39
C GLY A 306 -13.19 14.40 23.46
N LEU A 307 -13.90 13.35 23.86
CA LEU A 307 -13.91 12.08 23.14
C LEU A 307 -14.69 12.20 21.81
N ASP A 308 -13.98 12.13 20.70
CA ASP A 308 -14.51 12.24 19.33
C ASP A 308 -14.91 10.87 18.75
N LEU A 309 -14.20 9.80 19.08
CA LEU A 309 -14.50 8.42 18.67
C LEU A 309 -14.14 7.46 19.80
N ASP A 310 -14.95 6.43 20.00
CA ASP A 310 -14.61 5.29 20.85
C ASP A 310 -15.35 4.04 20.36
N THR A 311 -14.58 3.07 19.88
CA THR A 311 -15.04 1.86 19.21
C THR A 311 -14.07 0.70 19.44
N VAL A 312 -14.52 -0.52 19.14
CA VAL A 312 -13.64 -1.69 19.01
C VAL A 312 -13.04 -1.77 17.60
N THR A 313 -11.86 -2.36 17.50
CA THR A 313 -11.21 -2.66 16.22
C THR A 313 -11.16 -4.15 15.96
N LEU A 314 -11.14 -4.51 14.68
CA LEU A 314 -10.80 -5.83 14.18
C LEU A 314 -9.30 -5.86 13.91
N SER A 315 -8.59 -6.83 14.50
CA SER A 315 -7.20 -7.08 14.12
C SER A 315 -7.18 -7.80 12.76
N LEU A 316 -6.38 -7.25 11.85
CA LEU A 316 -6.15 -7.75 10.51
C LEU A 316 -4.67 -8.11 10.34
N PRO A 317 -4.33 -8.99 9.39
CA PRO A 317 -2.94 -9.15 8.97
C PRO A 317 -2.34 -7.78 8.59
N HIS A 318 -1.07 -7.58 8.89
CA HIS A 318 -0.39 -6.37 8.46
C HIS A 318 -0.41 -6.32 6.93
N PRO A 319 -0.54 -5.13 6.28
CA PRO A 319 -0.50 -5.05 4.81
C PRO A 319 0.74 -5.70 4.20
N CYS A 320 1.87 -5.62 4.91
CA CYS A 320 3.13 -6.30 4.53
C CYS A 320 3.04 -7.82 4.47
N ASP A 321 2.09 -8.43 5.17
CA ASP A 321 1.91 -9.88 5.17
C ASP A 321 1.20 -10.35 3.89
N ALA A 322 0.47 -9.46 3.22
CA ALA A 322 -0.29 -9.74 2.00
C ALA A 322 0.44 -9.34 0.69
N GLY A 323 1.50 -8.53 0.77
CA GLY A 323 2.28 -8.11 -0.40
C GLY A 323 3.60 -7.50 0.03
N THR A 324 4.70 -7.88 -0.62
CA THR A 324 6.10 -7.55 -0.30
C THR A 324 6.29 -6.09 0.11
N CYS A 325 6.24 -5.82 1.41
CA CYS A 325 6.92 -4.65 1.94
C CYS A 325 8.40 -4.82 1.60
N GLY A 326 8.95 -3.83 0.89
CA GLY A 326 10.36 -3.84 0.53
C GLY A 326 11.26 -3.92 1.76
N PRO A 327 12.58 -4.11 1.59
CA PRO A 327 13.58 -4.26 2.67
C PRO A 327 13.75 -3.01 3.59
N TRP A 328 12.77 -2.10 3.64
CA TRP A 328 12.81 -0.81 4.31
C TRP A 328 12.60 -0.86 5.83
N ARG A 329 12.39 -2.05 6.42
CA ARG A 329 12.25 -2.23 7.88
C ARG A 329 13.44 -1.69 8.69
N SER A 330 14.63 -1.59 8.08
CA SER A 330 15.83 -1.13 8.79
C SER A 330 16.02 0.39 8.79
N ALA A 331 15.24 1.16 8.02
CA ALA A 331 15.49 2.60 7.83
C ALA A 331 14.37 3.52 8.34
N ALA A 332 13.12 3.06 8.40
CA ALA A 332 11.93 3.85 8.79
C ALA A 332 12.16 4.84 9.91
N GLU A 333 11.81 6.10 9.62
CA GLU A 333 11.68 7.17 10.60
C GLU A 333 10.79 6.61 11.70
N ARG A 334 11.45 6.25 12.80
CA ARG A 334 10.80 6.04 14.08
C ARG A 334 9.92 7.26 14.24
N SER A 335 8.60 7.09 14.28
CA SER A 335 7.71 8.17 14.68
C SER A 335 8.21 8.59 16.04
N GLY A 336 8.96 9.70 16.09
CA GLY A 336 9.51 10.19 17.34
C GLY A 336 8.34 10.38 18.30
N ALA A 337 8.62 10.33 19.60
CA ALA A 337 7.56 10.63 20.57
C ALA A 337 6.87 11.96 20.25
N GLY A 338 7.57 12.92 19.61
CA GLY A 338 6.96 14.17 19.15
C GLY A 338 6.29 14.88 20.33
N PRO A 339 5.02 15.32 20.22
CA PRO A 339 4.25 15.82 21.36
C PRO A 339 4.12 14.83 22.52
N LEU A 340 4.13 13.51 22.27
CA LEU A 340 4.08 12.46 23.30
C LEU A 340 5.38 12.32 24.11
N ALA A 341 6.42 13.12 23.80
CA ALA A 341 7.57 13.28 24.68
C ALA A 341 7.17 13.93 26.02
N ASP A 342 6.09 14.70 26.05
CA ASP A 342 5.48 15.18 27.29
C ASP A 342 4.59 14.08 27.90
N PRO A 343 4.97 13.50 29.06
CA PRO A 343 4.18 12.46 29.72
C PRO A 343 2.81 12.97 30.21
N GLY A 344 2.62 14.29 30.35
CA GLY A 344 1.37 14.91 30.76
C GLY A 344 0.33 15.00 29.64
N LEU A 345 0.75 14.95 28.37
CA LEU A 345 -0.14 15.17 27.22
C LEU A 345 -1.25 14.11 27.16
N VAL A 346 -0.90 12.82 27.26
CA VAL A 346 -1.91 11.74 27.22
C VAL A 346 -2.90 11.89 28.38
N ALA A 347 -2.41 12.22 29.58
CA ALA A 347 -3.26 12.42 30.75
C ALA A 347 -4.21 13.62 30.58
N SER A 348 -3.77 14.71 29.93
CA SER A 348 -4.64 15.87 29.70
C SER A 348 -5.79 15.58 28.75
N TYR A 349 -5.58 14.76 27.71
CA TYR A 349 -6.66 14.34 26.81
C TYR A 349 -7.62 13.34 27.48
N LEU A 350 -7.09 12.40 28.26
CA LEU A 350 -7.90 11.42 29.01
C LEU A 350 -8.78 12.07 30.10
N ALA A 351 -8.43 13.27 30.56
CA ALA A 351 -9.23 14.03 31.51
C ALA A 351 -10.41 14.78 30.86
N LEU A 352 -10.49 14.82 29.53
CA LEU A 352 -11.58 15.49 28.81
C LEU A 352 -12.89 14.68 28.91
N PRO A 353 -14.04 15.35 28.98
CA PRO A 353 -15.33 14.67 29.09
C PRO A 353 -15.71 13.93 27.80
N ASP A 354 -16.45 12.82 27.93
CA ASP A 354 -17.17 12.22 26.81
C ASP A 354 -18.50 12.98 26.60
N LEU A 355 -18.54 13.80 25.55
CA LEU A 355 -19.70 14.61 25.21
C LEU A 355 -20.56 14.00 24.08
N ARG A 356 -20.23 12.80 23.57
CA ARG A 356 -20.90 12.20 22.41
C ARG A 356 -22.39 11.99 22.66
N ALA A 357 -22.75 11.37 23.79
CA ALA A 357 -24.15 11.10 24.13
C ALA A 357 -24.99 12.39 24.23
N ALA A 358 -24.43 13.44 24.84
CA ALA A 358 -25.08 14.74 24.92
C ALA A 358 -25.23 15.40 23.55
N ALA A 359 -24.19 15.31 22.71
CA ALA A 359 -24.19 15.88 21.36
C ALA A 359 -25.21 15.20 20.42
N HIS A 360 -25.41 13.88 20.55
CA HIS A 360 -26.46 13.15 19.82
C HIS A 360 -27.88 13.48 20.31
N GLY A 361 -28.05 13.86 21.59
CA GLY A 361 -29.35 14.21 22.17
C GLY A 361 -29.81 15.65 21.89
N GLN A 362 -28.88 16.56 21.60
CA GLN A 362 -29.18 17.95 21.28
C GLN A 362 -29.52 18.09 19.79
N GLY A 363 -30.77 17.78 19.43
CA GLY A 363 -31.31 18.05 18.09
C GLY A 363 -31.02 19.50 17.67
N THR A 364 -30.32 19.67 16.55
CA THR A 364 -30.02 20.96 15.91
C THR A 364 -29.42 22.04 16.82
N GLY A 365 -28.50 21.67 17.71
CA GLY A 365 -27.63 22.67 18.36
C GLY A 365 -26.99 23.61 17.32
N PRO A 366 -26.67 24.86 17.69
CA PRO A 366 -26.17 25.87 16.77
C PRO A 366 -25.04 25.30 15.93
N THR A 367 -25.17 25.42 14.61
CA THR A 367 -24.15 25.04 13.64
C THR A 367 -22.80 25.53 14.14
N PRO A 368 -21.77 24.67 14.23
CA PRO A 368 -20.43 25.14 14.59
C PRO A 368 -20.10 26.36 13.73
N PRO A 369 -19.46 27.40 14.28
CA PRO A 369 -18.96 28.47 13.45
C PRO A 369 -18.18 27.82 12.31
N ALA A 370 -18.50 28.21 11.07
CA ALA A 370 -17.76 27.72 9.91
C ALA A 370 -16.27 27.86 10.25
N PRO A 371 -15.44 26.83 9.95
CA PRO A 371 -13.99 26.95 10.14
C PRO A 371 -13.57 28.32 9.61
N PRO A 372 -12.77 29.09 10.36
CA PRO A 372 -12.36 30.41 9.90
C PRO A 372 -11.90 30.24 8.45
N GLN A 373 -12.60 30.90 7.52
CA GLN A 373 -12.21 30.90 6.12
C GLN A 373 -10.83 31.54 6.09
N GLN A 374 -9.79 30.72 6.20
CA GLN A 374 -8.45 31.14 5.87
C GLN A 374 -8.55 31.49 4.39
N THR A 375 -8.48 32.78 4.09
CA THR A 375 -8.31 33.28 2.74
C THR A 375 -6.92 32.85 2.30
N SER A 376 -6.80 31.60 1.89
CA SER A 376 -5.66 31.04 1.17
C SER A 376 -5.57 31.79 -0.15
N GLY A 377 -4.86 32.92 -0.13
CA GLY A 377 -4.61 33.70 -1.33
C GLY A 377 -3.75 32.92 -2.33
N PRO A 378 -3.61 33.43 -3.57
CA PRO A 378 -2.85 32.83 -4.67
C PRO A 378 -1.35 32.57 -4.38
N ALA A 379 -0.85 32.94 -3.20
CA ALA A 379 0.52 32.68 -2.76
C ALA A 379 0.83 31.17 -2.64
N SER A 380 -0.18 30.32 -2.42
CA SER A 380 0.02 28.87 -2.24
C SER A 380 0.40 28.14 -3.54
N LEU A 381 -0.21 28.50 -4.66
CA LEU A 381 0.14 27.91 -5.97
C LEU A 381 1.54 28.35 -6.45
N ALA A 382 1.95 29.57 -6.12
CA ALA A 382 3.24 30.10 -6.55
C ALA A 382 4.42 29.25 -6.03
N ALA A 383 4.30 28.68 -4.82
CA ALA A 383 5.31 27.81 -4.25
C ALA A 383 5.48 26.50 -5.03
N LEU A 384 4.38 25.92 -5.53
CA LEU A 384 4.40 24.70 -6.34
C LEU A 384 4.92 24.93 -7.76
N THR A 385 4.75 26.13 -8.31
CA THR A 385 4.93 26.40 -9.75
C THR A 385 6.22 27.11 -10.11
N SER A 386 7.06 27.42 -9.15
CA SER A 386 8.32 28.11 -9.40
C SER A 386 9.47 27.13 -9.29
N GLY A 387 9.99 26.69 -10.44
CA GLY A 387 11.15 25.81 -10.55
C GLY A 387 10.85 24.33 -10.31
N THR A 388 11.93 23.56 -10.20
CA THR A 388 11.90 22.12 -10.01
C THR A 388 11.79 21.80 -8.52
N LEU A 389 10.87 20.92 -8.16
CA LEU A 389 10.68 20.38 -6.83
C LEU A 389 11.30 18.98 -6.76
N ALA A 390 12.30 18.80 -5.90
CA ALA A 390 12.77 17.48 -5.51
C ALA A 390 11.71 16.81 -4.65
N ILE A 391 11.34 15.58 -5.00
CA ILE A 391 10.51 14.70 -4.18
C ILE A 391 11.48 13.84 -3.40
N THR A 392 11.49 14.02 -2.09
CA THR A 392 12.32 13.24 -1.18
C THR A 392 11.43 12.45 -0.25
N ASP A 393 11.83 11.24 0.13
CA ASP A 393 11.15 10.51 1.21
C ASP A 393 11.50 11.10 2.59
N GLY A 394 10.98 10.49 3.65
CA GLY A 394 11.31 10.86 5.04
C GLY A 394 12.81 10.78 5.37
N TYR A 395 13.64 10.09 4.58
CA TYR A 395 15.09 10.02 4.80
C TYR A 395 15.87 11.08 4.02
N GLY A 396 15.19 11.91 3.22
CA GLY A 396 15.83 12.82 2.28
C GLY A 396 16.36 12.11 1.03
N GLN A 397 16.06 10.83 0.82
CA GLN A 397 16.42 10.17 -0.43
C GLN A 397 15.56 10.71 -1.56
N MET A 398 16.19 11.09 -2.66
CA MET A 398 15.49 11.59 -3.83
C MET A 398 14.69 10.46 -4.50
N LEU A 399 13.36 10.55 -4.39
CA LEU A 399 12.41 9.68 -5.07
C LEU A 399 12.06 10.19 -6.47
N GLY A 400 12.28 11.47 -6.74
CA GLY A 400 11.97 12.07 -8.01
C GLY A 400 12.21 13.56 -8.05
N ALA A 401 11.89 14.15 -9.18
CA ALA A 401 11.75 15.59 -9.34
C ALA A 401 10.53 15.89 -10.20
N LEU A 402 9.86 17.01 -9.94
CA LEU A 402 8.75 17.49 -10.75
C LEU A 402 8.87 18.99 -10.98
N GLU A 403 8.52 19.44 -12.18
CA GLU A 403 8.33 20.83 -12.52
C GLU A 403 6.85 21.03 -12.85
N LEU A 404 6.18 21.92 -12.11
CA LEU A 404 4.76 22.21 -12.29
C LEU A 404 4.58 23.61 -12.87
N ARG A 405 3.58 23.75 -13.72
CA ARG A 405 3.19 25.01 -14.34
C ARG A 405 1.68 25.18 -14.22
N PRO A 406 1.19 26.39 -13.93
CA PRO A 406 -0.23 26.64 -13.92
C PRO A 406 -0.77 26.59 -15.35
N ARG A 407 -1.93 25.98 -15.52
CA ARG A 407 -2.74 26.01 -16.72
C ARG A 407 -3.76 27.15 -16.59
N GLY A 408 -4.20 27.71 -17.71
CA GLY A 408 -5.13 28.85 -17.74
C GLY A 408 -6.50 28.60 -17.10
N ASP A 409 -6.83 27.36 -16.75
CA ASP A 409 -8.05 26.94 -16.04
C ASP A 409 -7.85 26.81 -14.52
N GLY A 410 -6.67 27.16 -14.00
CA GLY A 410 -6.33 27.06 -12.58
C GLY A 410 -5.81 25.69 -12.15
N THR A 411 -5.72 24.69 -13.05
CA THR A 411 -5.08 23.41 -12.77
C THR A 411 -3.55 23.50 -12.91
N LEU A 412 -2.81 22.53 -12.38
CA LEU A 412 -1.38 22.37 -12.63
C LEU A 412 -1.14 21.24 -13.65
N ILE A 413 -0.22 21.50 -14.57
CA ILE A 413 0.37 20.49 -15.45
C ILE A 413 1.88 20.52 -15.29
N GLY A 414 2.54 19.42 -15.59
CA GLY A 414 3.97 19.36 -15.41
C GLY A 414 4.59 18.09 -15.96
N GLY A 415 5.86 17.95 -15.67
CA GLY A 415 6.61 16.74 -15.97
C GLY A 415 7.75 16.59 -14.97
N GLY A 416 8.42 15.45 -15.05
CA GLY A 416 9.51 15.15 -14.15
C GLY A 416 9.95 13.72 -14.29
N TRP A 417 10.55 13.19 -13.24
CA TRP A 417 10.94 11.79 -13.18
C TRP A 417 10.70 11.24 -11.78
N LEU A 418 10.47 9.93 -11.70
CA LEU A 418 10.30 9.18 -10.45
C LEU A 418 11.11 7.90 -10.47
N VAL A 419 11.67 7.54 -9.33
CA VAL A 419 12.19 6.20 -9.07
C VAL A 419 10.98 5.27 -8.85
N PRO A 420 10.89 4.11 -9.52
CA PRO A 420 9.84 3.13 -9.28
C PRO A 420 9.83 2.60 -7.83
N ALA A 421 8.66 2.21 -7.32
CA ALA A 421 8.54 1.60 -5.99
C ALA A 421 9.31 0.28 -5.91
N GLY A 422 9.96 0.05 -4.76
CA GLY A 422 10.56 -1.24 -4.41
C GLY A 422 11.87 -1.62 -5.11
N ALA A 423 12.53 -0.75 -5.88
CA ALA A 423 13.73 -1.17 -6.63
C ALA A 423 14.74 -0.06 -6.95
N THR A 424 15.99 -0.52 -7.11
CA THR A 424 17.14 0.07 -7.81
C THR A 424 16.89 0.35 -9.30
N GLY A 425 15.64 0.64 -9.67
CA GLY A 425 15.22 0.88 -11.05
C GLY A 425 15.74 2.21 -11.57
N ALA A 426 15.91 2.31 -12.88
CA ALA A 426 16.12 3.60 -13.52
C ALA A 426 14.92 4.52 -13.24
N ALA A 427 15.20 5.79 -12.98
CA ALA A 427 14.18 6.82 -12.95
C ALA A 427 13.36 6.75 -14.25
N VAL A 428 12.05 6.85 -14.12
CA VAL A 428 11.12 6.90 -15.23
C VAL A 428 10.59 8.31 -15.37
N ASP A 429 10.55 8.81 -16.61
CA ASP A 429 9.91 10.09 -16.89
C ASP A 429 8.41 9.99 -16.57
N ILE A 430 7.86 11.09 -16.07
CA ILE A 430 6.46 11.23 -15.74
C ILE A 430 5.88 12.52 -16.32
N GLY A 431 4.64 12.43 -16.80
CA GLY A 431 3.74 13.56 -16.94
C GLY A 431 2.99 13.78 -15.62
N VAL A 432 2.73 15.04 -15.29
CA VAL A 432 2.01 15.42 -14.07
C VAL A 432 0.76 16.19 -14.43
N TRP A 433 -0.38 15.78 -13.87
CA TRP A 433 -1.66 16.45 -14.05
C TRP A 433 -2.37 16.61 -12.71
N THR A 434 -3.05 17.73 -12.51
CA THR A 434 -3.86 17.92 -11.31
C THR A 434 -5.19 17.18 -11.42
N ASN A 435 -5.50 16.33 -10.45
CA ASN A 435 -6.84 15.79 -10.27
C ASN A 435 -7.72 16.78 -9.52
N THR A 436 -7.21 17.29 -8.40
CA THR A 436 -7.94 18.19 -7.52
C THR A 436 -6.99 19.18 -6.91
N LEU A 437 -7.39 20.45 -6.92
CA LEU A 437 -6.66 21.53 -6.28
C LEU A 437 -7.61 22.27 -5.37
N THR A 438 -7.26 22.32 -4.09
CA THR A 438 -7.97 23.10 -3.09
C THR A 438 -7.04 24.18 -2.53
N ALA A 439 -7.60 25.01 -1.67
CA ALA A 439 -6.85 25.94 -0.83
C ALA A 439 -5.73 25.26 0.00
N GLU A 440 -5.94 24.00 0.40
CA GLU A 440 -5.21 23.34 1.48
C GLU A 440 -4.41 22.12 1.01
N ALA A 441 -4.71 21.59 -0.17
CA ALA A 441 -4.03 20.43 -0.72
C ALA A 441 -4.09 20.42 -2.25
N VAL A 442 -3.11 19.76 -2.87
CA VAL A 442 -3.16 19.39 -4.28
C VAL A 442 -3.01 17.88 -4.42
N ASP A 443 -3.86 17.30 -5.26
CA ASP A 443 -3.80 15.91 -5.68
C ASP A 443 -3.34 15.85 -7.14
N LEU A 444 -2.17 15.23 -7.35
CA LEU A 444 -1.49 15.12 -8.62
C LEU A 444 -1.48 13.66 -9.10
N THR A 445 -1.92 13.41 -10.33
CA THR A 445 -1.66 12.13 -11.01
C THR A 445 -0.32 12.21 -11.73
N LEU A 446 0.45 11.13 -11.61
CA LEU A 446 1.76 10.95 -12.21
C LEU A 446 1.63 9.82 -13.24
N GLU A 447 1.84 10.10 -14.52
CA GLU A 447 1.64 9.13 -15.62
C GLU A 447 2.92 8.89 -16.42
N ARG A 448 3.16 7.67 -16.90
CA ARG A 448 4.30 7.41 -17.79
C ARG A 448 3.97 7.89 -19.21
N PRO A 449 4.75 8.79 -19.81
CA PRO A 449 4.43 9.37 -21.12
C PRO A 449 4.48 8.35 -22.27
N THR A 450 5.22 7.26 -22.11
CA THR A 450 5.39 6.22 -23.14
C THR A 450 4.28 5.18 -23.17
N ILE A 451 3.45 5.10 -22.12
CA ILE A 451 2.35 4.13 -22.02
C ILE A 451 1.10 4.88 -21.53
N PRO A 452 0.25 5.36 -22.45
CA PRO A 452 -1.00 6.01 -22.09
C PRO A 452 -1.81 5.13 -21.13
N ALA A 453 -2.30 5.72 -20.02
CA ALA A 453 -3.08 5.06 -18.96
C ALA A 453 -2.34 4.07 -18.04
N SER A 454 -1.00 4.09 -17.98
CA SER A 454 -0.27 3.43 -16.88
C SER A 454 0.13 4.47 -15.83
N PRO A 455 -0.64 4.62 -14.73
CA PRO A 455 -0.27 5.55 -13.66
C PRO A 455 1.08 5.13 -13.07
N ALA A 456 2.03 6.06 -13.08
CA ALA A 456 3.28 5.94 -12.36
C ALA A 456 3.06 6.11 -10.84
N GLY A 457 2.03 6.89 -10.47
CA GLY A 457 1.61 7.09 -9.09
C GLY A 457 0.60 8.23 -8.94
N ARG A 458 0.30 8.57 -7.70
CA ARG A 458 -0.52 9.70 -7.27
C ARG A 458 0.21 10.42 -6.14
N LEU A 459 0.24 11.74 -6.14
CA LEU A 459 0.94 12.54 -5.14
C LEU A 459 -0.03 13.54 -4.52
N LEU A 460 -0.26 13.41 -3.23
CA LEU A 460 -1.13 14.28 -2.44
C LEU A 460 -0.28 15.21 -1.59
N VAL A 461 -0.22 16.50 -1.91
CA VAL A 461 0.62 17.49 -1.22
C VAL A 461 -0.24 18.44 -0.40
N THR A 462 0.16 18.69 0.84
CA THR A 462 -0.49 19.67 1.72
C THR A 462 0.05 21.07 1.46
N LEU A 463 -0.84 22.06 1.40
CA LEU A 463 -0.56 23.47 1.11
C LEU A 463 -0.74 24.37 2.35
N SER A 464 -1.31 23.83 3.42
CA SER A 464 -1.73 24.56 4.62
C SER A 464 -0.56 25.03 5.51
N GLN A 465 0.67 24.57 5.28
CA GLN A 465 1.85 24.92 6.09
C GLN A 465 2.88 25.83 5.39
N MET A 466 2.50 26.55 4.34
CA MET A 466 3.45 27.39 3.59
C MET A 466 3.91 28.63 4.37
N SER A 467 4.96 28.46 5.16
CA SER A 467 5.92 29.54 5.41
C SER A 467 6.83 29.65 4.17
N PRO A 468 7.14 30.85 3.65
CA PRO A 468 8.06 31.02 2.53
C PRO A 468 9.38 30.26 2.77
N GLY A 469 9.72 29.32 1.88
CA GLY A 469 10.93 28.49 1.98
C GLY A 469 10.81 27.21 2.82
N ALA A 470 9.69 26.97 3.52
CA ALA A 470 9.45 25.68 4.14
C ALA A 470 9.16 24.62 3.06
N PRO A 471 9.72 23.40 3.17
CA PRO A 471 9.40 22.35 2.22
C PRO A 471 7.94 21.91 2.40
N LEU A 472 7.30 21.49 1.31
CA LEU A 472 5.94 20.99 1.34
C LEU A 472 5.95 19.52 1.75
N THR A 473 4.91 19.05 2.44
CA THR A 473 4.78 17.64 2.82
C THR A 473 3.61 17.01 2.10
N GLY A 474 3.75 15.73 1.75
CA GLY A 474 2.70 14.99 1.06
C GLY A 474 2.83 13.48 1.18
N THR A 475 1.98 12.77 0.45
CA THR A 475 1.96 11.32 0.34
C THR A 475 2.04 10.94 -1.14
N LEU A 476 3.07 10.17 -1.50
CA LEU A 476 3.26 9.61 -2.83
C LEU A 476 2.77 8.17 -2.84
N VAL A 477 1.72 7.87 -3.58
CA VAL A 477 1.15 6.52 -3.78
C VAL A 477 1.64 5.95 -5.11
N ARG A 478 2.23 4.75 -5.11
CA ARG A 478 2.77 4.05 -6.29
C ARG A 478 2.29 2.59 -6.28
N GLY A 479 1.23 2.28 -7.01
CA GLY A 479 0.59 0.97 -6.94
C GLY A 479 0.02 0.71 -5.54
N ASP A 480 0.44 -0.39 -4.91
CA ASP A 480 0.04 -0.76 -3.54
C ASP A 480 0.99 -0.19 -2.46
N SER A 481 2.01 0.57 -2.88
CA SER A 481 2.93 1.25 -1.96
C SER A 481 2.59 2.72 -1.82
N TRP A 482 2.96 3.30 -0.69
CA TRP A 482 2.88 4.74 -0.50
C TRP A 482 4.01 5.22 0.42
N ASP A 483 4.44 6.46 0.22
CA ASP A 483 5.57 7.08 0.91
C ASP A 483 5.15 8.46 1.43
N LEU A 484 5.53 8.79 2.66
CA LEU A 484 5.54 10.19 3.10
C LEU A 484 6.68 10.91 2.39
N VAL A 485 6.37 12.04 1.77
CA VAL A 485 7.33 12.78 0.96
C VAL A 485 7.41 14.24 1.36
N THR A 486 8.62 14.76 1.22
CA THR A 486 8.93 16.18 1.33
C THR A 486 9.26 16.71 -0.06
N LEU A 487 8.62 17.81 -0.46
CA LEU A 487 8.91 18.54 -1.69
C LEU A 487 9.70 19.80 -1.35
N ALA A 488 10.96 19.81 -1.75
CA ALA A 488 11.85 20.95 -1.59
C ALA A 488 12.23 21.50 -2.96
N ARG A 489 12.41 22.81 -3.04
CA ARG A 489 12.89 23.43 -4.28
C ARG A 489 14.34 23.07 -4.50
N ILE A 490 14.65 22.64 -5.72
CA ILE A 490 16.02 22.58 -6.19
C ILE A 490 16.35 24.00 -6.65
N GLU A 491 17.12 24.74 -5.85
CA GLU A 491 17.70 25.98 -6.35
C GLU A 491 18.67 25.59 -7.47
N PRO A 492 18.48 26.07 -8.71
CA PRO A 492 19.53 25.91 -9.70
C PRO A 492 20.75 26.60 -9.10
N GLU A 493 21.84 25.85 -8.89
CA GLU A 493 23.07 26.47 -8.44
C GLU A 493 23.35 27.66 -9.36
N PRO A 494 23.66 28.85 -8.82
CA PRO A 494 23.89 30.03 -9.63
C PRO A 494 25.09 29.74 -10.53
N HIS A 495 24.80 29.30 -11.75
CA HIS A 495 25.80 29.09 -12.77
C HIS A 495 26.42 30.45 -13.05
N HIS A 496 27.71 30.58 -12.73
CA HIS A 496 28.50 31.71 -13.19
C HIS A 496 28.64 31.56 -14.71
N ASP A 497 27.81 32.30 -15.46
CA ASP A 497 27.74 32.28 -16.93
C ASP A 497 29.10 32.54 -17.64
N GLU A 498 30.13 32.96 -16.91
CA GLU A 498 31.48 33.21 -17.44
C GLU A 498 32.38 31.96 -17.47
N GLU A 499 32.01 30.83 -16.83
CA GLU A 499 32.79 29.58 -16.87
C GLU A 499 32.25 28.54 -17.89
N LEU A 500 31.14 28.85 -18.58
CA LEU A 500 30.46 27.93 -19.51
C LEU A 500 31.27 27.55 -20.77
N PHE A 501 32.40 28.20 -21.02
CA PHE A 501 33.31 27.90 -22.14
C PHE A 501 34.70 27.42 -21.70
N ASP A 502 34.91 27.22 -20.39
CA ASP A 502 36.18 26.74 -19.84
C ASP A 502 35.99 25.47 -18.99
N LEU A 503 35.05 24.61 -19.40
CA LEU A 503 34.85 23.30 -18.77
C LEU A 503 35.71 22.25 -19.50
N PRO A 504 36.76 21.71 -18.86
CA PRO A 504 37.41 20.50 -19.37
C PRO A 504 36.45 19.33 -19.17
N GLY A 505 36.01 18.70 -20.28
CA GLY A 505 35.27 17.45 -20.19
C GLY A 505 36.08 16.34 -19.51
N VAL A 506 35.36 15.33 -19.01
CA VAL A 506 35.88 14.18 -18.22
C VAL A 506 37.06 14.55 -17.30
N GLY A 507 36.76 15.07 -16.11
CA GLY A 507 37.79 15.12 -15.06
C GLY A 507 37.69 16.18 -13.96
N VAL A 508 36.78 17.16 -14.03
CA VAL A 508 36.68 18.17 -12.94
C VAL A 508 35.24 18.50 -12.54
N TYR A 509 34.27 18.50 -13.47
CA TYR A 509 32.85 18.82 -13.18
C TYR A 509 31.84 17.94 -13.96
N GLY A 510 32.15 16.65 -14.16
CA GLY A 510 31.24 15.73 -14.84
C GLY A 510 30.02 15.35 -13.98
N PRO A 511 28.90 14.89 -14.59
CA PRO A 511 27.77 14.37 -13.83
C PRO A 511 28.21 13.21 -12.94
N PRO A 512 27.62 13.05 -11.74
CA PRO A 512 27.90 11.87 -10.92
C PRO A 512 27.51 10.60 -11.69
N TYR A 513 28.24 9.52 -11.46
CA TYR A 513 27.97 8.23 -12.08
C TYR A 513 27.37 7.28 -11.04
N ARG A 514 26.61 6.30 -11.53
CA ARG A 514 26.24 5.11 -10.77
C ARG A 514 26.75 3.85 -11.47
N LEU A 515 26.78 2.74 -10.76
CA LEU A 515 27.08 1.46 -11.41
C LEU A 515 25.90 0.91 -12.22
N ARG A 516 26.20 0.27 -13.35
CA ARG A 516 25.31 -0.58 -14.14
C ARG A 516 25.98 -1.92 -14.45
N ASN A 517 25.21 -2.90 -14.93
CA ASN A 517 25.73 -4.20 -15.39
C ASN A 517 26.48 -5.02 -14.32
N THR A 518 26.14 -4.84 -13.04
CA THR A 518 26.87 -5.43 -11.92
C THR A 518 26.40 -6.83 -11.48
N ASN A 519 25.28 -7.34 -12.02
CA ASN A 519 24.65 -8.60 -11.60
C ASN A 519 24.47 -8.75 -10.07
N GLY A 520 24.31 -7.62 -9.36
CA GLY A 520 24.21 -7.57 -7.89
C GLY A 520 25.53 -7.69 -7.14
N GLY A 521 26.66 -7.89 -7.83
CA GLY A 521 28.01 -7.89 -7.25
C GLY A 521 28.65 -6.50 -7.28
N GLY A 522 29.58 -6.22 -6.36
CA GLY A 522 30.42 -5.02 -6.47
C GLY A 522 31.34 -5.06 -7.70
N VAL A 523 31.89 -3.91 -8.09
CA VAL A 523 32.87 -3.78 -9.17
C VAL A 523 34.25 -3.51 -8.58
N VAL A 524 35.24 -4.28 -9.02
CA VAL A 524 36.62 -4.16 -8.56
C VAL A 524 37.29 -2.95 -9.22
N LEU A 525 37.89 -2.08 -8.40
CA LEU A 525 38.77 -0.99 -8.83
C LEU A 525 40.19 -1.50 -8.97
N ARG A 526 40.88 -1.15 -10.06
CA ARG A 526 42.22 -1.64 -10.40
C ARG A 526 43.25 -0.54 -10.43
N SER A 527 44.52 -0.90 -10.27
CA SER A 527 45.62 0.07 -10.30
C SER A 527 45.99 0.61 -11.68
N ALA A 528 45.40 0.09 -12.76
CA ALA A 528 45.65 0.51 -14.14
C ALA A 528 44.45 0.12 -15.05
N PRO A 529 44.27 0.77 -16.23
CA PRO A 529 43.15 0.55 -17.16
C PRO A 529 43.24 -0.78 -17.94
N ARG A 530 43.32 -1.91 -17.22
CA ARG A 530 43.41 -3.25 -17.79
C ARG A 530 42.94 -4.31 -16.80
N SER A 531 42.38 -5.40 -17.32
CA SER A 531 41.74 -6.45 -16.52
C SER A 531 42.69 -7.32 -15.71
N ASP A 532 43.99 -7.27 -15.98
CA ASP A 532 45.03 -8.00 -15.25
C ASP A 532 45.75 -7.15 -14.19
N ALA A 533 45.41 -5.86 -14.07
CA ALA A 533 45.99 -4.98 -13.06
C ALA A 533 45.55 -5.36 -11.64
N PRO A 534 46.44 -5.22 -10.63
CA PRO A 534 46.11 -5.45 -9.23
C PRO A 534 44.86 -4.69 -8.76
N THR A 535 44.09 -5.32 -7.89
CA THR A 535 42.94 -4.71 -7.21
C THR A 535 43.41 -3.65 -6.21
N GLN A 536 42.86 -2.44 -6.29
CA GLN A 536 43.06 -1.35 -5.32
C GLN A 536 41.87 -1.15 -4.40
N GLY A 537 40.68 -1.57 -4.82
CA GLY A 537 39.46 -1.44 -4.04
C GLY A 537 38.27 -2.06 -4.75
N SER A 538 37.07 -1.74 -4.27
CA SER A 538 35.82 -2.14 -4.91
C SER A 538 34.73 -1.13 -4.64
N LEU A 539 33.85 -0.93 -5.61
CA LEU A 539 32.59 -0.23 -5.46
C LEU A 539 31.48 -1.24 -5.24
N GLU A 540 30.57 -0.97 -4.31
CA GLU A 540 29.39 -1.82 -4.07
C GLU A 540 28.42 -1.76 -5.24
N ALA A 541 27.62 -2.81 -5.46
CA ALA A 541 26.74 -2.95 -6.63
C ALA A 541 25.77 -1.77 -6.85
N TRP A 542 25.43 -1.07 -5.77
CA TRP A 542 24.50 0.06 -5.71
C TRP A 542 25.22 1.42 -5.55
N ALA A 543 26.54 1.48 -5.74
CA ALA A 543 27.29 2.72 -5.62
C ALA A 543 26.77 3.80 -6.59
N THR A 544 26.37 4.93 -6.00
CA THR A 544 26.08 6.22 -6.66
C THR A 544 27.17 7.24 -6.30
N ASP A 545 27.07 8.43 -6.91
CA ASP A 545 27.98 9.55 -6.64
C ASP A 545 29.44 9.20 -6.93
N ILE A 546 29.63 8.37 -7.94
CA ILE A 546 30.94 7.99 -8.45
C ILE A 546 31.47 9.15 -9.25
N VAL A 547 32.65 9.64 -8.88
CA VAL A 547 33.36 10.68 -9.60
C VAL A 547 34.33 10.00 -10.56
N VAL A 548 34.22 10.35 -11.84
CA VAL A 548 35.16 9.91 -12.88
C VAL A 548 36.15 11.03 -13.16
N THR A 549 37.43 10.78 -12.90
CA THR A 549 38.51 11.78 -13.03
C THR A 549 39.20 11.73 -14.39
N GLY A 550 39.06 10.64 -15.14
CA GLY A 550 39.68 10.47 -16.46
C GLY A 550 39.34 9.12 -17.08
N CYS A 551 39.43 9.00 -18.41
CA CYS A 551 39.26 7.72 -19.11
C CYS A 551 40.40 7.44 -20.10
N THR A 552 40.61 6.17 -20.42
CA THR A 552 41.62 5.67 -21.37
C THR A 552 40.99 4.62 -22.30
N PRO A 553 41.00 4.85 -23.64
CA PRO A 553 41.39 6.10 -24.30
C PRO A 553 40.54 7.29 -23.84
N GLU A 554 41.05 8.50 -24.02
CA GLU A 554 40.35 9.73 -23.67
C GLU A 554 39.05 9.85 -24.48
N ILE A 555 37.97 10.27 -23.82
CA ILE A 555 36.70 10.58 -24.47
C ILE A 555 36.74 12.05 -24.89
N ASP A 556 36.51 12.33 -26.16
CA ASP A 556 36.36 13.70 -26.66
C ASP A 556 35.23 14.44 -25.94
N SER A 557 35.57 15.52 -25.23
CA SER A 557 34.67 16.27 -24.35
C SER A 557 33.48 16.85 -25.10
N LEU A 558 33.72 17.46 -26.27
CA LEU A 558 32.69 18.06 -27.09
C LEU A 558 31.69 17.00 -27.59
N SER A 559 32.19 15.86 -28.07
CA SER A 559 31.36 14.74 -28.48
C SER A 559 30.55 14.17 -27.31
N TRP A 560 31.12 14.13 -26.10
CA TRP A 560 30.43 13.69 -24.89
C TRP A 560 29.29 14.63 -24.48
N GLU A 561 29.53 15.94 -24.50
CA GLU A 561 28.53 16.95 -24.15
C GLU A 561 27.34 16.93 -25.11
N LEU A 562 27.62 16.85 -26.42
CA LEU A 562 26.60 16.79 -27.47
C LEU A 562 25.88 15.44 -27.56
N ALA A 563 26.44 14.37 -26.95
CA ALA A 563 25.85 13.05 -26.95
C ALA A 563 24.65 12.96 -26.00
N ASN A 564 23.58 12.32 -26.48
CA ASN A 564 22.49 11.88 -25.60
C ASN A 564 22.94 10.71 -24.71
N LEU A 565 22.13 10.35 -23.71
CA LEU A 565 22.46 9.30 -22.73
C LEU A 565 22.86 7.96 -23.38
N THR A 566 22.19 7.57 -24.47
CA THR A 566 22.51 6.34 -25.21
C THR A 566 23.90 6.40 -25.82
N LEU A 567 24.25 7.51 -26.48
CA LEU A 567 25.55 7.67 -27.11
C LEU A 567 26.67 7.82 -26.06
N ARG A 568 26.41 8.50 -24.93
CA ARG A 568 27.35 8.55 -23.79
C ARG A 568 27.68 7.16 -23.24
N ARG A 569 26.68 6.29 -23.08
CA ARG A 569 26.90 4.89 -22.67
C ARG A 569 27.77 4.13 -23.67
N GLN A 570 27.53 4.32 -24.97
CA GLN A 570 28.35 3.69 -26.02
C GLN A 570 29.80 4.16 -25.98
N MET A 571 30.05 5.45 -25.70
CA MET A 571 31.40 5.98 -25.52
C MET A 571 32.09 5.37 -24.29
N LEU A 572 31.36 5.22 -23.18
CA LEU A 572 31.88 4.57 -21.97
C LEU A 572 32.19 3.08 -22.16
N ASP A 573 31.40 2.35 -22.96
CA ASP A 573 31.59 0.91 -23.19
C ASP A 573 32.97 0.60 -23.81
N ALA A 574 33.61 1.57 -24.46
CA ALA A 574 34.87 1.41 -25.17
C ALA A 574 36.11 1.84 -24.35
N VAL A 575 35.95 2.31 -23.11
CA VAL A 575 37.05 2.89 -22.31
C VAL A 575 37.18 2.26 -20.92
N TRP A 576 38.31 2.49 -20.28
CA TRP A 576 38.48 2.36 -18.84
C TRP A 576 38.48 3.73 -18.20
N CYS A 577 37.87 3.89 -17.04
CA CYS A 577 37.81 5.18 -16.35
C CYS A 577 38.35 5.07 -14.93
N GLU A 578 39.09 6.08 -14.50
CA GLU A 578 39.50 6.26 -13.11
C GLU A 578 38.31 6.81 -12.33
N ALA A 579 37.89 6.06 -11.32
CA ALA A 579 36.67 6.29 -10.56
C ALA A 579 36.95 6.30 -9.06
N SER A 580 36.25 7.16 -8.34
CA SER A 580 36.30 7.24 -6.87
C SER A 580 34.91 7.54 -6.28
N ARG A 581 34.71 7.21 -5.01
CA ARG A 581 33.47 7.50 -4.25
C ARG A 581 33.85 8.03 -2.87
N GLY A 582 33.67 9.32 -2.65
CA GLY A 582 34.04 9.99 -1.40
C GLY A 582 35.55 9.90 -1.10
N PRO A 583 35.97 9.85 0.19
CA PRO A 583 37.38 9.85 0.58
C PRO A 583 38.10 8.50 0.38
N GLN A 584 37.42 7.50 -0.20
CA GLN A 584 38.00 6.18 -0.41
C GLN A 584 39.00 6.20 -1.57
N ALA A 585 39.97 5.28 -1.53
CA ALA A 585 40.96 5.14 -2.59
C ALA A 585 40.27 4.84 -3.93
N GLY A 586 40.52 5.70 -4.92
CA GLY A 586 40.04 5.51 -6.30
C GLY A 586 40.82 4.42 -7.04
N GLY A 587 40.35 4.08 -8.24
CA GLY A 587 41.05 3.19 -9.16
C GLY A 587 40.30 3.05 -10.48
N TRP A 588 40.85 2.24 -11.37
CA TRP A 588 40.35 2.05 -12.72
C TRP A 588 39.24 1.00 -12.79
N VAL A 589 38.17 1.34 -13.50
CA VAL A 589 37.01 0.49 -13.77
C VAL A 589 36.67 0.52 -15.27
N PRO A 590 36.24 -0.60 -15.88
CA PRO A 590 35.69 -0.57 -17.23
C PRO A 590 34.48 0.37 -17.32
N GLY A 591 34.46 1.27 -18.31
CA GLY A 591 33.40 2.27 -18.45
C GLY A 591 32.02 1.67 -18.71
N TYR A 592 31.92 0.43 -19.21
CA TYR A 592 30.64 -0.26 -19.36
C TYR A 592 29.90 -0.50 -18.04
N PHE A 593 30.58 -0.42 -16.89
CA PHE A 593 29.98 -0.45 -15.57
C PHE A 593 29.49 0.92 -15.08
N LEU A 594 29.83 2.00 -15.77
CA LEU A 594 29.46 3.36 -15.40
C LEU A 594 28.22 3.79 -16.18
N ASP A 595 27.29 4.44 -15.48
CA ASP A 595 26.10 5.06 -16.03
C ASP A 595 26.04 6.52 -15.56
N PRO A 596 26.14 7.52 -16.47
CA PRO A 596 26.08 8.92 -16.09
C PRO A 596 24.66 9.23 -15.61
N ILE A 597 24.55 9.88 -14.45
CA ILE A 597 23.27 10.33 -13.89
C ILE A 597 22.91 11.63 -14.62
N PRO A 598 21.74 11.72 -15.29
CA PRO A 598 21.29 12.97 -15.89
C PRO A 598 21.23 14.07 -14.83
N GLN A 599 21.83 15.22 -15.11
CA GLN A 599 21.63 16.45 -14.33
C GLN A 599 20.39 17.19 -14.82
#